data_AF-A0AAD5ADL1-F1
#
_entry.id   AF-A0AAD5ADL1-F1
#
_cell.length_a   1.000
_cell.length_b   1.000
_cell.length_c   1.000
_cell.angle_alpha   90.00
_cell.angle_beta   90.00
_cell.angle_gamma   90.00
#
_symmetry.space_group_name_H-M   'P 1'
#
loop_
_entity.id
_entity.type
_entity.pdbx_description
1 polymer ?
#
loop_
_entity_poly.entity_id
_entity_poly.type
_entity_poly.pdbx_seq_one_letter_code
_entity_poly.pdbx_strand_id
1 'polypeptide(L)'
;RLGENISVRRAVSVEVPAEWHVGSYVHGPVSGRSRVPMGRYGALVVFQGGPEGQEEVFGKKLGQHIVGEAPLSLGHIGDVSCGESETRLLPQSFLLDPQYTVEQFLALQNAQVLDFIRFKCGEETQEHHAALAS
;
A
#
# COMPACT_ATOMS: atom_id res chain seq x y z
N ARG A 1 -14.30 4.97 31.74
CA ARG A 1 -15.13 5.32 30.55
C ARG A 1 -14.47 6.51 29.89
N LEU A 2 -14.20 6.46 28.58
CA LEU A 2 -13.73 7.64 27.84
C LEU A 2 -14.94 8.57 27.65
N GLY A 3 -14.79 9.85 27.99
CA GLY A 3 -15.81 10.89 27.82
C GLY A 3 -15.80 11.51 26.42
N GLU A 4 -15.23 10.80 25.44
CA GLU A 4 -14.98 11.27 24.08
C GLU A 4 -15.84 10.47 23.09
N ASN A 5 -16.18 11.09 21.97
CA ASN A 5 -16.90 10.42 20.89
C ASN A 5 -15.94 9.54 20.09
N ILE A 6 -16.20 8.24 20.03
CA ILE A 6 -15.43 7.25 19.28
C ILE A 6 -16.33 6.70 18.18
N SER A 7 -15.86 6.72 16.93
CA SER A 7 -16.60 6.21 15.79
C SER A 7 -15.73 5.31 14.90
N VAL A 8 -16.36 4.32 14.26
CA VAL A 8 -15.76 3.57 13.16
C VAL A 8 -16.06 4.34 11.88
N ARG A 9 -15.01 4.90 11.25
CA ARG A 9 -15.19 5.77 10.08
C ARG A 9 -15.32 4.99 8.77
N ARG A 10 -14.48 3.96 8.58
CA ARG A 10 -14.49 3.09 7.39
C ARG A 10 -13.71 1.80 7.67
N ALA A 11 -14.02 0.76 6.92
CA ALA A 11 -13.34 -0.52 6.94
C ALA A 11 -13.28 -1.10 5.53
N VAL A 12 -12.26 -1.92 5.28
CA VAL A 12 -12.10 -2.69 4.03
C VAL A 12 -11.68 -4.10 4.40
N SER A 13 -12.11 -5.07 3.61
CA SER A 13 -11.63 -6.45 3.65
C SER A 13 -11.03 -6.79 2.29
N VAL A 14 -9.88 -7.45 2.30
CA VAL A 14 -9.20 -7.90 1.09
C VAL A 14 -9.11 -9.41 1.15
N GLU A 15 -9.59 -10.06 0.10
CA GLU A 15 -9.46 -11.50 -0.15
C GLU A 15 -8.78 -11.67 -1.50
N VAL A 16 -7.83 -12.61 -1.59
CA VAL A 16 -7.05 -12.84 -2.80
C VAL A 16 -6.94 -14.35 -3.07
N PRO A 17 -6.82 -14.76 -4.34
CA PRO A 17 -6.49 -16.15 -4.70
C PRO A 17 -5.21 -16.66 -4.02
N ALA A 18 -5.05 -17.99 -3.94
CA ALA A 18 -3.93 -18.62 -3.23
C ALA A 18 -2.55 -18.27 -3.80
N GLU A 19 -2.50 -17.88 -5.08
CA GLU A 19 -1.28 -17.51 -5.81
C GLU A 19 -0.89 -16.04 -5.61
N TRP A 20 -1.68 -15.28 -4.85
CA TRP A 20 -1.49 -13.85 -4.63
C TRP A 20 -1.13 -13.59 -3.17
N HIS A 21 -0.51 -12.45 -2.92
CA HIS A 21 -0.05 -12.06 -1.60
C HIS A 21 -0.62 -10.69 -1.21
N VAL A 22 -0.87 -10.52 0.10
CA VAL A 22 -1.24 -9.23 0.69
C VAL A 22 -0.14 -8.76 1.61
N GLY A 23 0.58 -7.72 1.19
CA GLY A 23 1.54 -7.00 2.03
C GLY A 23 0.83 -5.96 2.89
N SER A 24 1.38 -5.67 4.07
CA SER A 24 0.86 -4.61 4.93
C SER A 24 1.96 -3.79 5.59
N TYR A 25 1.68 -2.51 5.82
CA TYR A 25 2.56 -1.64 6.58
C TYR A 25 1.77 -0.61 7.38
N VAL A 26 2.19 -0.35 8.61
CA VAL A 26 1.61 0.66 9.51
C VAL A 26 2.70 1.63 9.95
N HIS A 27 2.43 2.93 9.84
CA HIS A 27 3.33 4.00 10.23
C HIS A 27 2.76 4.87 11.35
N GLY A 28 3.66 5.41 12.19
CA GLY A 28 3.31 6.11 13.42
C GLY A 28 2.66 5.18 14.42
N PRO A 29 3.36 4.11 14.88
CA PRO A 29 2.79 3.09 15.72
C PRO A 29 2.30 3.67 17.04
N VAL A 30 1.12 3.25 17.47
CA VAL A 30 0.57 3.60 18.79
C VAL A 30 0.95 2.49 19.77
N SER A 31 1.78 2.83 20.75
CA SER A 31 2.16 1.91 21.82
C SER A 31 0.94 1.51 22.64
N GLY A 32 0.64 0.21 22.70
CA GLY A 32 -0.49 -0.33 23.45
C GLY A 32 -0.40 -1.85 23.59
N ARG A 33 -1.27 -2.44 24.42
CA ARG A 33 -1.33 -3.90 24.64
C ARG A 33 -2.03 -4.66 23.49
N SER A 34 -2.30 -4.02 22.36
CA SER A 34 -3.00 -4.64 21.23
C SER A 34 -2.07 -5.62 20.53
N ARG A 35 -2.60 -6.81 20.18
CA ARG A 35 -1.90 -7.79 19.32
C ARG A 35 -1.93 -7.39 17.84
N VAL A 36 -2.73 -6.38 17.49
CA VAL A 36 -2.91 -5.90 16.12
C VAL A 36 -2.10 -4.62 15.94
N PRO A 37 -1.32 -4.48 14.85
CA PRO A 37 -0.65 -3.23 14.52
C PRO A 37 -1.63 -2.06 14.40
N MET A 38 -1.34 -0.95 15.07
CA MET A 38 -2.15 0.27 15.04
C MET A 38 -1.25 1.49 14.83
N GLY A 39 -1.69 2.45 14.03
CA GLY A 39 -0.91 3.65 13.75
C GLY A 39 -1.71 4.74 13.04
N ARG A 40 -1.03 5.84 12.73
CA ARG A 40 -1.63 6.99 12.03
C ARG A 40 -1.87 6.71 10.55
N TYR A 41 -1.04 5.88 9.94
CA TYR A 41 -1.18 5.48 8.55
C TYR A 41 -1.13 3.95 8.44
N GLY A 42 -1.87 3.40 7.48
CA GLY A 42 -1.82 1.99 7.13
C GLY A 42 -1.91 1.82 5.61
N ALA A 43 -1.23 0.81 5.08
CA ALA A 43 -1.39 0.39 3.69
C ALA A 43 -1.53 -1.12 3.59
N LEU A 44 -2.36 -1.55 2.64
CA LEU A 44 -2.41 -2.91 2.12
C LEU A 44 -1.98 -2.87 0.64
N VAL A 45 -1.24 -3.88 0.20
CA VAL A 45 -0.81 -4.02 -1.19
C VAL A 45 -1.04 -5.45 -1.64
N VAL A 46 -1.75 -5.62 -2.74
CA VAL A 46 -1.99 -6.91 -3.38
C VAL A 46 -0.95 -7.08 -4.47
N PHE A 47 -0.20 -8.18 -4.43
CA PHE A 47 0.85 -8.44 -5.41
C PHE A 47 0.95 -9.94 -5.75
N GLN A 48 1.59 -10.23 -6.88
CA GLN A 48 1.95 -11.58 -7.30
C GLN A 48 3.46 -11.66 -7.53
N GLY A 49 4.00 -12.87 -7.38
CA GLY A 49 5.44 -13.13 -7.53
C GLY A 49 6.26 -12.46 -6.43
N GLY A 50 7.52 -12.13 -6.75
CA GLY A 50 8.48 -11.63 -5.79
C GLY A 50 9.47 -12.70 -5.30
N PRO A 51 10.35 -12.31 -4.36
CA PRO A 51 11.37 -13.21 -3.84
C PRO A 51 10.74 -14.30 -2.95
N GLU A 52 10.91 -15.56 -3.35
CA GLU A 52 10.37 -16.74 -2.66
C GLU A 52 10.81 -16.78 -1.19
N GLY A 53 9.85 -16.96 -0.29
CA GLY A 53 10.06 -17.00 1.16
C GLY A 53 10.32 -15.64 1.82
N GLN A 54 10.23 -14.54 1.07
CA GLN A 54 10.44 -13.17 1.56
C GLN A 54 9.24 -12.26 1.30
N GLU A 55 8.06 -12.85 1.07
CA GLU A 55 6.82 -12.16 0.70
C GLU A 55 6.42 -11.11 1.75
N GLU A 56 6.58 -11.44 3.04
CA GLU A 56 6.27 -10.51 4.14
C GLU A 56 7.16 -9.26 4.09
N VAL A 57 8.47 -9.46 3.95
CA VAL A 57 9.44 -8.36 3.89
C VAL A 57 9.24 -7.54 2.63
N PHE A 58 8.98 -8.19 1.50
CA PHE A 58 8.73 -7.55 0.22
C PHE A 58 7.45 -6.70 0.26
N GLY A 59 6.34 -7.29 0.72
CA GLY A 59 5.06 -6.59 0.89
C GLY A 59 5.15 -5.41 1.86
N LYS A 60 5.95 -5.53 2.93
CA LYS A 60 6.22 -4.43 3.86
C LYS A 60 6.95 -3.27 3.18
N LYS A 61 7.94 -3.53 2.32
CA LYS A 61 8.66 -2.49 1.56
C LYS A 61 7.74 -1.74 0.59
N LEU A 62 6.87 -2.46 -0.11
CA LEU A 62 5.85 -1.85 -0.97
C LEU A 62 4.87 -0.99 -0.15
N GLY A 63 4.38 -1.51 0.98
CA GLY A 63 3.52 -0.76 1.89
C GLY A 63 4.19 0.49 2.47
N GLN A 64 5.50 0.44 2.75
CA GLN A 64 6.30 1.60 3.16
C GLN A 64 6.30 2.68 2.10
N HIS A 65 6.54 2.31 0.84
CA HIS A 65 6.50 3.24 -0.28
C HIS A 65 5.10 3.85 -0.46
N ILE A 66 4.04 3.04 -0.47
CA ILE A 66 2.65 3.54 -0.61
C ILE A 66 2.30 4.52 0.52
N VAL A 67 2.69 4.24 1.77
CA VAL A 67 2.45 5.18 2.88
C VAL A 67 3.19 6.50 2.66
N GLY A 68 4.46 6.45 2.22
CA GLY A 68 5.34 7.59 2.04
C GLY A 68 4.97 8.48 0.85
N GLU A 69 4.87 7.88 -0.35
CA GLU A 69 4.66 8.58 -1.62
C GLU A 69 3.19 8.80 -1.98
N ALA A 70 2.27 8.18 -1.21
CA ALA A 70 0.83 8.38 -1.32
C ALA A 70 0.27 8.37 -2.77
N PRO A 71 0.56 7.32 -3.57
CA PRO A 71 0.01 7.19 -4.91
C PRO A 71 -1.53 7.19 -4.88
N LEU A 72 -2.12 7.71 -5.95
CA LEU A 72 -3.57 7.80 -6.16
C LEU A 72 -4.10 6.72 -7.11
N SER A 73 -3.21 6.11 -7.91
CA SER A 73 -3.55 5.03 -8.84
C SER A 73 -2.34 4.16 -9.13
N LEU A 74 -2.52 3.01 -9.77
CA LEU A 74 -1.39 2.14 -10.16
C LEU A 74 -0.56 2.74 -11.29
N GLY A 75 -1.22 3.28 -12.32
CA GLY A 75 -0.58 3.58 -13.61
C GLY A 75 -0.45 2.34 -14.50
N HIS A 76 0.31 2.47 -15.58
CA HIS A 76 0.54 1.41 -16.56
C HIS A 76 2.03 1.13 -16.73
N ILE A 77 2.34 -0.11 -17.14
CA ILE A 77 3.69 -0.53 -17.52
C ILE A 77 4.18 0.33 -18.68
N GLY A 78 5.39 0.86 -18.57
CA GLY A 78 6.00 1.75 -19.57
C GLY A 78 5.57 3.22 -19.47
N ASP A 79 4.78 3.60 -18.46
CA ASP A 79 4.47 4.99 -18.19
C ASP A 79 5.74 5.80 -17.89
N VAL A 80 5.86 6.97 -18.52
CA VAL A 80 6.97 7.90 -18.23
C VAL A 80 6.71 8.59 -16.89
N SER A 81 7.74 8.63 -16.04
CA SER A 81 7.69 9.31 -14.76
C SER A 81 7.56 10.82 -14.91
N CYS A 82 6.63 11.42 -14.16
CA CYS A 82 6.49 12.86 -14.02
C CYS A 82 7.34 13.46 -12.87
N GLY A 83 8.27 12.69 -12.30
CA GLY A 83 9.14 13.14 -11.20
C GLY A 83 8.37 13.37 -9.89
N GLU A 84 8.66 14.45 -9.18
CA GLU A 84 8.11 14.73 -7.84
C GLU A 84 6.58 14.96 -7.80
N SER A 85 5.96 15.22 -8.95
CA SER A 85 4.50 15.36 -9.07
C SER A 85 3.79 14.06 -9.48
N GLU A 86 4.51 12.94 -9.53
CA GLU A 86 3.95 11.66 -9.94
C GLU A 86 2.95 11.13 -8.90
N THR A 87 1.76 10.76 -9.38
CA THR A 87 0.66 10.27 -8.55
C THR A 87 0.32 8.81 -8.82
N ARG A 88 0.92 8.20 -9.85
CA ARG A 88 0.76 6.78 -10.18
C ARG A 88 1.89 5.97 -9.55
N LEU A 89 1.56 4.84 -8.93
CA LEU A 89 2.50 4.00 -8.20
C LEU A 89 3.68 3.52 -9.07
N LEU A 90 3.42 2.90 -10.21
CA LEU A 90 4.44 2.26 -11.05
C LEU A 90 5.57 3.21 -11.49
N PRO A 91 5.29 4.42 -12.00
CA PRO A 91 6.32 5.37 -12.42
C PRO A 91 6.97 6.19 -11.27
N GLN A 92 6.52 6.07 -10.02
CA GLN A 92 7.17 6.75 -8.89
C GLN A 92 8.58 6.20 -8.64
N SER A 93 9.49 7.08 -8.21
CA SER A 93 10.81 6.68 -7.72
C SER A 93 10.65 5.86 -6.44
N PHE A 94 11.26 4.68 -6.38
CA PHE A 94 11.09 3.78 -5.25
C PHE A 94 11.73 4.36 -3.99
N LEU A 95 10.93 4.48 -2.92
CA LEU A 95 11.29 5.24 -1.71
C LEU A 95 12.57 4.72 -1.03
N LEU A 96 12.75 3.40 -1.00
CA LEU A 96 13.90 2.77 -0.35
C LEU A 96 15.14 2.73 -1.25
N ASP A 97 14.96 2.88 -2.56
CA ASP A 97 16.05 2.87 -3.53
C ASP A 97 15.70 3.75 -4.74
N PRO A 98 15.91 5.08 -4.66
CA PRO A 98 15.44 6.05 -5.65
C PRO A 98 16.12 5.93 -7.03
N GLN A 99 17.09 5.02 -7.20
CA GLN A 99 17.69 4.74 -8.49
C GLN A 99 16.74 4.02 -9.46
N TYR A 100 15.69 3.37 -8.91
CA TYR A 100 14.68 2.64 -9.67
C TYR A 100 13.30 3.29 -9.50
N THR A 101 12.46 3.17 -10.53
CA THR A 101 11.01 3.31 -10.34
C THR A 101 10.44 2.07 -9.64
N VAL A 102 9.21 2.16 -9.13
CA VAL A 102 8.52 1.01 -8.55
C VAL A 102 8.35 -0.11 -9.59
N GLU A 103 8.00 0.24 -10.84
CA GLU A 103 7.91 -0.71 -11.96
C GLU A 103 9.24 -1.45 -12.16
N GLN A 104 10.36 -0.73 -12.20
CA GLN A 104 11.68 -1.33 -12.39
C GLN A 104 12.07 -2.23 -11.21
N PHE A 105 11.80 -1.79 -9.99
CA PHE A 105 12.02 -2.59 -8.79
C PHE A 105 11.21 -3.89 -8.81
N LEU A 106 9.93 -3.83 -9.20
CA LEU A 106 9.05 -4.99 -9.33
C LEU A 106 9.56 -5.97 -10.38
N ALA A 107 9.97 -5.46 -11.56
CA ALA A 107 10.52 -6.28 -12.64
C ALA A 107 11.78 -7.05 -12.21
N LEU A 108 12.70 -6.41 -11.48
CA LEU A 108 13.90 -7.06 -10.94
C LEU A 108 13.59 -8.21 -9.97
N GLN A 109 12.45 -8.15 -9.30
CA GLN A 109 12.01 -9.16 -8.34
C GLN A 109 11.03 -10.18 -8.94
N ASN A 110 10.76 -10.11 -10.25
CA ASN A 110 9.73 -10.91 -10.92
C ASN A 110 8.36 -10.81 -10.22
N ALA A 111 7.96 -9.58 -9.88
CA ALA A 111 6.73 -9.28 -9.16
C ALA A 111 5.85 -8.31 -9.94
N GLN A 112 4.57 -8.27 -9.58
CA GLN A 112 3.64 -7.24 -10.03
C GLN A 112 2.68 -6.83 -8.90
N VAL A 113 2.39 -5.53 -8.81
CA VAL A 113 1.34 -5.02 -7.92
C VAL A 113 0.02 -4.98 -8.69
N LEU A 114 -1.03 -5.54 -8.09
CA LEU A 114 -2.35 -5.64 -8.67
C LEU A 114 -3.31 -4.59 -8.13
N ASP A 115 -3.17 -4.23 -6.85
CA ASP A 115 -3.96 -3.18 -6.21
C ASP A 115 -3.29 -2.71 -4.92
N PHE A 116 -3.68 -1.54 -4.42
CA PHE A 116 -3.29 -1.08 -3.10
C PHE A 116 -4.36 -0.23 -2.44
N ILE A 117 -4.33 -0.23 -1.11
CA ILE A 117 -5.20 0.59 -0.29
C ILE A 117 -4.34 1.35 0.69
N ARG A 118 -4.60 2.66 0.84
CA ARG A 118 -3.93 3.52 1.82
C ARG A 118 -4.95 4.20 2.72
N PHE A 119 -4.67 4.19 4.02
CA PHE A 119 -5.45 4.84 5.06
C PHE A 119 -4.59 5.84 5.81
N LYS A 120 -5.15 7.02 6.09
CA LYS A 120 -4.62 8.05 6.97
C LYS A 120 -5.69 8.40 8.00
N CYS A 121 -5.36 8.23 9.28
CA CYS A 121 -6.23 8.64 10.37
C CYS A 121 -6.57 10.14 10.25
N GLY A 122 -7.88 10.44 10.24
CA GLY A 122 -8.42 11.78 10.08
C GLY A 122 -8.65 12.25 8.64
N GLU A 123 -8.29 11.46 7.61
CA GLU A 123 -8.53 11.85 6.21
C GLU A 123 -10.00 12.03 5.86
N GLU A 124 -10.28 12.96 4.95
CA GLU A 124 -11.61 13.09 4.37
C GLU A 124 -11.85 11.94 3.37
N THR A 125 -13.03 11.35 3.42
CA THR A 125 -13.35 10.23 2.53
C THR A 125 -13.83 10.82 1.20
N GLN A 126 -13.08 10.61 0.13
CA GLN A 126 -13.64 10.69 -1.22
C GLN A 126 -14.26 9.33 -1.53
N GLU A 127 -15.56 9.32 -1.86
CA GLU A 127 -16.26 8.10 -2.26
C GLU A 127 -15.71 7.61 -3.61
N HIS A 128 -14.74 6.71 -3.58
CA HIS A 128 -14.37 5.93 -4.75
C HIS A 128 -15.11 4.60 -4.70
N HIS A 129 -16.08 4.43 -5.59
CA HIS A 129 -16.69 3.13 -5.89
C HIS A 129 -15.59 2.19 -6.40
N ALA A 130 -15.05 1.34 -5.53
CA ALA A 130 -14.25 0.20 -5.96
C ALA A 130 -15.20 -0.75 -6.70
N ALA A 131 -15.09 -0.79 -8.02
CA ALA A 131 -15.68 -1.84 -8.83
C ALA A 131 -14.90 -3.12 -8.49
N LEU A 132 -15.42 -3.91 -7.55
CA LEU A 132 -15.02 -5.30 -7.38
C LEU A 132 -15.47 -6.03 -8.64
N ALA A 133 -14.50 -6.39 -9.49
CA ALA A 133 -14.74 -7.34 -10.56
C ALA A 133 -15.08 -8.70 -9.92
N SER A 134 -16.34 -9.08 -10.07
CA SER A 134 -16.90 -10.41 -9.78
C SER A 134 -16.43 -11.46 -10.78
#